data_AF-A0A0D0QV83-F1
#
_entry.id   AF-A0A0D0QV83-F1
#
_cell.length_a   1.000
_cell.length_b   1.000
_cell.length_c   1.000
_cell.angle_alpha   90.00
_cell.angle_beta   90.00
_cell.angle_gamma   90.00
#
_symmetry.space_group_name_H-M   'P 1'
#
loop_
_entity.id
_entity.type
_entity.pdbx_description
1 polymer ?
#
loop_
_entity_poly.entity_id
_entity_poly.type
_entity_poly.pdbx_seq_one_letter_code
_entity_poly.pdbx_strand_id
1 'polypeptide(L)' 'MKIAVHVYECKSCDVVFAVSQDFEEQHLVQCPVCKTDEALQDLSVGELRIQQKQQSLIVPEGQTNIYEFMG' A
#
# COMPACT_ATOMS: atom_id res chain seq x y z
N MET A 1 -9.65 6.34 2.68
CA MET A 1 -8.79 6.67 3.84
C MET A 1 -7.56 7.40 3.32
N LYS A 2 -7.11 8.46 4.02
CA LYS A 2 -5.86 9.18 3.70
C LYS A 2 -4.85 8.91 4.81
N ILE A 3 -3.60 8.66 4.44
CA ILE A 3 -2.49 8.40 5.38
C ILE A 3 -1.36 9.38 5.04
N ALA A 4 -0.85 10.09 6.05
CA ALA A 4 0.30 10.98 5.89
C ALA A 4 1.59 10.13 5.88
N VAL A 5 2.46 10.37 4.91
CA VAL A 5 3.68 9.57 4.71
C VAL A 5 4.91 10.44 4.48
N HIS A 6 6.09 9.89 4.74
CA HIS A 6 7.37 10.34 4.18
C HIS A 6 7.70 9.46 2.96
N VAL A 7 8.19 10.09 1.90
CA VAL A 7 8.57 9.41 0.65
C VAL A 7 10.08 9.36 0.57
N TYR A 8 10.62 8.16 0.44
CA TYR A 8 12.04 7.91 0.31
C TYR A 8 12.36 7.33 -1.07
N GLU A 9 13.53 7.70 -1.60
CA GLU A 9 14.13 7.12 -2.78
C GLU A 9 15.48 6.50 -2.42
N CYS A 10 15.69 5.24 -2.79
CA CYS A 10 16.99 4.60 -2.66
C CYS A 10 17.79 4.79 -3.96
N LYS A 11 18.87 5.58 -3.93
CA LYS A 11 19.74 5.85 -5.08
C LYS A 11 20.58 4.66 -5.55
N SER A 12 20.60 3.58 -4.78
CA SER A 12 21.35 2.35 -5.12
C SER A 12 20.52 1.40 -6.00
N CYS A 13 19.21 1.31 -5.77
CA CYS A 13 18.32 0.39 -6.49
C CYS A 13 17.13 1.08 -7.18
N ASP A 14 17.10 2.42 -7.19
CA ASP A 14 16.08 3.28 -7.78
C ASP A 14 14.64 3.01 -7.30
N VAL A 15 14.50 2.42 -6.11
CA VAL A 15 13.20 2.16 -5.49
C VAL A 15 12.71 3.38 -4.73
N VAL A 16 11.47 3.78 -5.02
CA VAL A 16 10.72 4.78 -4.26
C VAL A 16 9.69 4.08 -3.39
N PHE A 17 9.65 4.42 -2.11
CA PHE A 17 8.71 3.85 -1.15
C PHE A 17 8.23 4.90 -0.14
N ALA A 18 7.11 4.63 0.50
CA ALA A 18 6.49 5.52 1.47
C ALA A 18 6.41 4.87 2.85
N VAL A 19 6.68 5.64 3.90
CA VAL A 19 6.60 5.22 5.31
C VAL A 19 5.60 6.13 6.02
N SER A 20 4.77 5.57 6.89
CA SER A 20 3.82 6.37 7.67
C SER A 20 4.54 7.42 8.52
N GLN A 21 3.99 8.64 8.61
CA GLN A 21 4.51 9.65 9.54
C GLN A 21 4.34 9.24 11.00
N ASP A 22 3.34 8.40 11.29
CA ASP A 22 3.09 7.86 12.63
C ASP A 22 4.13 6.80 13.05
N PHE A 23 5.10 6.48 12.18
CA PHE A 23 6.19 5.58 12.52
C PHE A 23 7.20 6.30 13.42
N GLU A 24 7.18 6.00 14.72
CA GLU A 24 7.99 6.69 15.74
C GLU A 24 9.51 6.51 15.51
N GLU A 25 9.92 5.39 14.91
CA GLU A 25 11.32 5.01 14.73
C GLU A 25 11.83 5.31 13.32
N GLN A 26 11.56 6.51 12.77
CA GLN A 26 11.97 6.88 11.39
C GLN A 26 13.48 6.69 11.11
N HIS A 27 14.32 6.75 12.14
CA HIS A 27 15.76 6.49 12.05
C HIS A 27 16.13 5.03 11.71
N LEU A 28 15.18 4.09 11.80
CA LEU A 28 15.36 2.69 11.41
C LEU A 28 14.85 2.39 9.99
N VAL A 29 14.42 3.42 9.26
CA VAL A 29 13.94 3.24 7.89
C VAL A 29 15.09 2.76 7.00
N GLN A 30 14.89 1.61 6.37
CA GLN A 30 15.83 0.99 5.45
C GLN A 30 15.17 0.78 4.09
N CYS A 31 15.98 0.76 3.04
CA CYS A 31 15.51 0.37 1.73
C CYS A 31 14.93 -1.06 1.79
N PRO A 32 13.69 -1.28 1.32
CA PRO A 32 13.07 -2.61 1.35
C PRO A 32 13.77 -3.63 0.46
N VAL A 33 14.57 -3.19 -0.52
CA VAL A 33 15.35 -4.04 -1.43
C VAL A 33 16.78 -4.24 -0.91
N CYS A 34 17.53 -3.15 -0.69
CA CYS A 34 18.93 -3.24 -0.27
C CYS A 34 19.10 -3.67 1.20
N LYS A 35 18.06 -3.47 2.04
CA LYS A 35 18.11 -3.67 3.50
C LYS A 35 19.15 -2.79 4.20
N THR A 36 19.45 -1.64 3.60
CA THR A 36 20.35 -0.61 4.12
C THR A 36 19.74 0.77 3.96
N ASP A 37 20.21 1.72 4.75
CA ASP A 37 19.82 3.14 4.74
C ASP A 37 20.86 4.03 4.04
N GLU A 38 22.06 3.52 3.74
CA GLU A 38 23.21 4.27 3.23
C GLU A 38 22.94 5.12 1.98
N ALA A 39 22.00 4.68 1.12
CA ALA A 39 21.67 5.36 -0.14
C ALA A 39 20.23 5.92 -0.15
N LEU A 40 19.61 6.10 1.01
CA LEU A 40 18.26 6.67 1.12
C LEU A 40 18.28 8.19 1.05
N GLN A 41 17.38 8.74 0.24
CA GLN A 41 17.08 10.16 0.18
C GLN A 41 15.62 10.39 0.54
N ASP A 42 15.36 11.26 1.52
CA ASP A 42 14.01 11.78 1.77
C ASP A 42 13.66 12.76 0.66
N LEU A 43 12.56 12.49 -0.05
CA LEU A 43 12.07 13.33 -1.13
C LEU A 43 11.07 14.37 -0.65
N SER A 44 10.18 14.03 0.30
CA SER A 44 9.19 14.93 0.91
C SER A 44 8.11 14.16 1.69
N VAL A 45 7.25 14.93 2.37
CA VAL A 45 5.96 14.46 2.88
C VAL A 45 4.94 14.28 1.75
N GLY A 46 4.10 13.24 1.86
CA GLY A 46 3.06 12.92 0.89
C GLY A 46 1.75 12.42 1.52
N GLU A 47 0.71 12.26 0.69
CA GLU A 47 -0.56 11.62 1.07
C GLU A 47 -0.75 10.30 0.31
N LEU A 48 -0.86 9.17 1.03
CA LEU A 48 -1.30 7.91 0.46
C LEU A 48 -2.83 7.84 0.50
N ARG A 49 -3.46 7.65 -0.67
CA ARG A 49 -4.91 7.48 -0.80
C ARG A 49 -5.24 6.03 -1.16
N ILE A 50 -5.76 5.30 -0.17
CA ILE A 50 -6.26 3.94 -0.41
C ILE A 50 -7.69 4.05 -0.92
N GLN A 51 -7.88 3.70 -2.20
CA GLN A 51 -9.19 3.49 -2.79
C GLN A 51 -9.54 2.01 -2.66
N GLN A 52 -10.55 1.68 -1.85
CA GLN A 52 -11.14 0.36 -1.90
C GLN A 52 -11.83 0.22 -3.26
N LYS A 53 -11.36 -0.72 -4.08
CA LYS A 53 -12.09 -1.12 -5.28
C LYS A 53 -13.33 -1.84 -4.79
N GLN A 54 -14.44 -1.11 -4.65
CA GLN A 54 -15.73 -1.71 -4.34
C GLN A 54 -16.05 -2.66 -5.49
N GLN A 55 -15.88 -3.97 -5.28
CA GLN A 55 -16.40 -4.96 -6.19
C GLN A 55 -17.92 -4.85 -6.11
N SER A 56 -18.50 -4.04 -7.00
CA SER A 56 -19.93 -4.14 -7.29
C SER A 56 -20.13 -5.50 -7.95
N LEU A 57 -20.39 -6.53 -7.13
CA LEU A 57 -21.07 -7.73 -7.61
C LEU A 57 -22.45 -7.27 -8.07
N ILE A 58 -22.53 -6.86 -9.33
CA ILE A 58 -23.80 -6.68 -10.03
C ILE A 58 -24.32 -8.10 -10.20
N VAL A 59 -25.14 -8.56 -9.26
CA VAL A 59 -25.96 -9.75 -9.46
C VAL A 59 -27.08 -9.29 -10.40
N PRO A 60 -27.13 -9.73 -11.67
CA PRO A 60 -28.24 -9.39 -12.53
C PRO A 60 -29.52 -9.97 -11.91
N GLU A 61 -30.55 -9.14 -11.76
CA GLU A 61 -31.88 -9.57 -11.35
C GLU A 61 -32.37 -10.63 -12.35
N GLY A 62 -32.35 -11.91 -11.94
CA GLY A 62 -32.80 -13.01 -12.80
C GLY A 62 -32.10 -14.36 -12.63
N GLN A 63 -30.98 -14.49 -11.91
CA GLN A 63 -30.41 -15.80 -11.59
C GLN A 63 -31.05 -16.40 -10.33
N THR A 64 -32.25 -16.92 -10.51
CA THR A 64 -32.91 -17.86 -9.58
C THR A 64 -32.24 -19.24 -9.62
N ASN A 65 -32.10 -19.84 -8.44
CA ASN A 65 -31.86 -21.26 -8.14
C ASN A 65 -30.44 -21.81 -8.31
N ILE A 66 -29.73 -21.90 -7.18
CA ILE A 66 -28.88 -23.06 -6.87
C ILE A 66 -29.49 -23.77 -5.66
N TYR A 67 -30.51 -24.57 -5.93
CA TYR A 67 -30.92 -25.65 -5.03
C TYR A 67 -29.87 -26.77 -5.10
N GLU A 68 -29.59 -27.34 -3.93
CA GLU A 68 -29.15 -28.73 -3.68
C GLU A 68 -27.78 -29.19 -4.21
N PHE A 69 -26.75 -29.04 -3.38
CA PHE A 69 -25.73 -30.09 -3.21
C PHE A 69 -25.32 -30.18 -1.74
N MET A 70 -26.22 -30.71 -0.90
CA MET A 70 -25.85 -31.39 0.34
C MET A 70 -26.39 -32.82 0.23
N GLY A 71 -25.53 -33.70 -0.29
CA GLY A 71 -25.59 -35.15 -0.07
C GLY A 71 -24.54 -35.53 0.95
#